data_AF-A0A7C3AP01-F1
#
_entry.id   AF-A0A7C3AP01-F1
#
_cell.length_a   1.000
_cell.length_b   1.000
_cell.length_c   1.000
_cell.angle_alpha   90.00
_cell.angle_beta   90.00
_cell.angle_gamma   90.00
#
_symmetry.space_group_name_H-M   'P 1'
#
loop_
_entity.id
_entity.type
_entity.pdbx_description
1 polymer ?
#
loop_
_entity_poly.entity_id
_entity_poly.type
_entity_poly.pdbx_seq_one_letter_code
_entity_poly.pdbx_strand_id
1 'polypeptide(L)'
;EMLQRPDGAQMLELVTDFLRQSVNDATPEKTCEWIDHGAAEPGSRFWTLDPVDGTKGYLRGGQYAVALALIENGAVVLGALGCPNLGEYCTPESDGAGVLAVARRGEGAWRAPLNADAPFQPLRVSDCANPAQARTLRSYESGHTNTDQIEAVCARLGIAAEPVLMDSQAKYAVLAAGGGEMLFRMLSSKAPDYKEKIWDQAAGAIILEEAGGKITDLWGKPLDFSRGRTLSANTGVFASNGHLHQAGLDAIAAVLSQT
;
A
#
# COMPACT_ATOMS: atom_id res chain seq x y z
N GLU A 1 -12.78 -20.35 9.29
CA GLU A 1 -13.98 -20.43 10.17
C GLU A 1 -15.32 -19.98 9.55
N MET A 2 -15.52 -18.74 9.08
CA MET A 2 -16.85 -18.28 8.62
C MET A 2 -17.42 -19.10 7.45
N LEU A 3 -16.59 -19.40 6.44
CA LEU A 3 -17.00 -20.18 5.26
C LEU A 3 -17.31 -21.66 5.55
N GLN A 4 -16.80 -22.19 6.67
CA GLN A 4 -16.98 -23.59 7.08
C GLN A 4 -18.27 -23.79 7.89
N ARG A 5 -18.97 -22.70 8.24
CA ARG A 5 -20.26 -22.76 8.95
C ARG A 5 -21.41 -22.95 7.95
N PRO A 6 -22.57 -23.49 8.37
CA PRO A 6 -23.70 -23.72 7.47
C PRO A 6 -24.19 -22.48 6.72
N ASP A 7 -24.12 -21.30 7.35
CA ASP A 7 -24.46 -20.00 6.76
C ASP A 7 -23.43 -19.50 5.73
N GLY A 8 -22.21 -20.04 5.76
CA GLY A 8 -21.14 -19.74 4.81
C GLY A 8 -21.10 -20.65 3.58
N ALA A 9 -21.87 -21.74 3.55
CA ALA A 9 -21.77 -22.78 2.53
C ALA A 9 -21.99 -22.26 1.10
N GLN A 10 -22.99 -21.40 0.90
CA GLN A 10 -23.28 -20.82 -0.42
C GLN A 10 -22.13 -19.93 -0.93
N MET A 11 -21.49 -19.17 -0.03
CA MET A 11 -20.33 -18.36 -0.37
C MET A 11 -19.11 -19.24 -0.67
N LEU A 12 -18.89 -20.31 0.10
CA LEU A 12 -17.79 -21.25 -0.13
C LEU A 12 -17.90 -21.93 -1.50
N GLU A 13 -19.11 -22.33 -1.89
CA GLU A 13 -19.37 -22.91 -3.20
C GLU A 13 -19.07 -21.90 -4.33
N LEU A 14 -19.57 -20.66 -4.20
CA LEU A 14 -19.29 -19.58 -5.16
C LEU A 14 -17.80 -19.30 -5.31
N VAL A 15 -17.06 -19.21 -4.20
CA VAL A 15 -15.60 -19.00 -4.23
C VAL A 15 -14.90 -20.19 -4.89
N THR A 16 -15.31 -21.42 -4.56
CA THR A 16 -14.72 -22.65 -5.13
C THR A 16 -14.97 -22.74 -6.64
N ASP A 17 -16.18 -22.43 -7.09
CA ASP A 17 -16.53 -22.42 -8.52
C ASP A 17 -15.76 -21.35 -9.30
N PHE A 18 -15.54 -20.19 -8.70
CA PHE A 18 -14.64 -19.19 -9.27
C PHE A 18 -13.21 -19.71 -9.38
N LEU A 19 -12.67 -20.32 -8.32
CA LEU A 19 -11.30 -20.87 -8.32
C LEU A 19 -11.11 -21.94 -9.38
N ARG A 20 -12.12 -22.78 -9.66
CA ARG A 20 -12.07 -23.82 -10.72
C ARG A 20 -11.78 -23.27 -12.11
N GLN A 21 -12.00 -21.98 -12.37
CA GLN A 21 -11.65 -21.34 -13.63
C GLN A 21 -10.14 -21.27 -13.86
N SER A 22 -9.34 -21.32 -12.78
CA SER A 22 -7.87 -21.25 -12.83
C SER A 22 -7.18 -22.45 -12.17
N VAL A 23 -7.86 -23.13 -11.24
CA VAL A 23 -7.35 -24.27 -10.47
C VAL A 23 -8.36 -25.42 -10.57
N ASN A 24 -8.21 -26.23 -11.61
CA ASN A 24 -9.20 -27.23 -12.03
C ASN A 24 -9.60 -28.24 -10.93
N ASP A 25 -8.72 -28.50 -9.96
CA ASP A 25 -8.92 -29.47 -8.88
C ASP A 25 -9.36 -28.84 -7.55
N ALA A 26 -9.82 -27.58 -7.57
CA ALA A 26 -10.35 -26.90 -6.41
C ALA A 26 -11.63 -27.57 -5.87
N THR A 27 -11.60 -27.89 -4.58
CA THR A 27 -12.74 -28.39 -3.80
C THR A 27 -13.03 -27.43 -2.63
N PRO A 28 -14.23 -27.42 -2.05
CA PRO A 28 -14.54 -26.58 -0.89
C PRO A 28 -13.53 -26.75 0.26
N GLU A 29 -13.07 -27.98 0.50
CA GLU A 29 -12.07 -28.30 1.52
C GLU A 29 -10.72 -27.66 1.20
N LYS A 30 -10.23 -27.82 -0.03
CA LYS A 30 -8.97 -27.19 -0.49
C LYS A 30 -9.06 -25.67 -0.47
N THR A 31 -10.19 -25.11 -0.89
CA THR A 31 -10.45 -23.66 -0.84
C THR A 31 -10.30 -23.15 0.59
N CYS A 32 -10.92 -23.82 1.56
CA CYS A 32 -10.76 -23.46 2.97
C CYS A 32 -9.33 -23.63 3.46
N GLU A 33 -8.66 -24.74 3.12
CA GLU A 33 -7.26 -24.99 3.49
C GLU A 33 -6.34 -23.86 2.99
N TRP A 34 -6.50 -23.44 1.73
CA TRP A 34 -5.71 -22.35 1.15
C TRP A 34 -5.95 -21.00 1.82
N ILE A 35 -7.21 -20.70 2.18
CA ILE A 35 -7.56 -19.49 2.93
C ILE A 35 -6.93 -19.54 4.33
N ASP A 36 -6.99 -20.70 4.98
CA ASP A 36 -6.50 -20.91 6.34
C ASP A 36 -4.96 -20.86 6.43
N HIS A 37 -4.21 -20.97 5.32
CA HIS A 37 -2.77 -20.66 5.30
C HIS A 37 -2.45 -19.22 5.78
N GLY A 38 -3.40 -18.29 5.69
CA GLY A 38 -3.27 -16.93 6.23
C GLY A 38 -3.32 -16.82 7.76
N ALA A 39 -3.56 -17.94 8.47
CA ALA A 39 -3.64 -17.99 9.93
C ALA A 39 -2.31 -18.35 10.63
N ALA A 40 -1.26 -18.66 9.88
CA ALA A 40 0.05 -18.97 10.44
C ALA A 40 0.70 -17.74 11.11
N GLU A 41 1.42 -17.97 12.22
CA GLU A 41 2.25 -16.93 12.83
C GLU A 41 3.51 -16.66 11.98
N PRO A 42 3.94 -15.40 11.85
CA PRO A 42 5.11 -15.07 11.05
C PRO A 42 6.39 -15.75 11.53
N GLY A 43 7.00 -16.56 10.66
CA GLY A 43 8.32 -17.16 10.88
C GLY A 43 9.47 -16.22 10.47
N SER A 44 10.68 -16.76 10.33
CA SER A 44 11.83 -16.00 9.81
C SER A 44 11.70 -15.68 8.32
N ARG A 45 10.92 -16.43 7.55
CA ARG A 45 10.62 -16.18 6.15
C ARG A 45 9.16 -16.50 5.87
N PHE A 46 8.41 -15.52 5.37
CA PHE A 46 6.98 -15.69 5.12
C PHE A 46 6.48 -14.70 4.06
N TRP A 47 5.37 -15.07 3.42
CA TRP A 47 4.62 -14.18 2.55
C TRP A 47 3.53 -13.46 3.33
N THR A 48 3.31 -12.19 3.00
CA THR A 48 2.14 -11.42 3.44
C THR A 48 1.34 -11.01 2.22
N LEU A 49 0.01 -11.12 2.28
CA LEU A 49 -0.90 -10.87 1.18
C LEU A 49 -2.09 -10.04 1.69
N ASP A 50 -2.39 -8.95 1.00
CA ASP A 50 -3.73 -8.36 0.97
C ASP A 50 -4.35 -8.66 -0.40
N PRO A 51 -5.37 -9.53 -0.48
CA PRO A 51 -5.97 -9.90 -1.76
C PRO A 51 -6.76 -8.75 -2.39
N VAL A 52 -7.30 -7.82 -1.60
CA VAL A 52 -8.05 -6.66 -2.08
C VAL A 52 -7.85 -5.48 -1.12
N ASP A 53 -6.68 -4.86 -1.23
CA ASP A 53 -6.39 -3.63 -0.51
C ASP A 53 -7.18 -2.46 -1.13
N GLY A 54 -7.82 -1.66 -0.28
CA GLY A 54 -8.77 -0.64 -0.70
C GLY A 54 -10.14 -1.20 -1.08
N THR A 55 -10.69 -2.13 -0.30
CA THR A 55 -12.01 -2.75 -0.55
C THR A 55 -13.13 -1.73 -0.82
N LYS A 56 -13.14 -0.57 -0.13
CA LYS A 56 -14.11 0.51 -0.41
C LYS A 56 -13.90 1.15 -1.78
N GLY A 57 -12.65 1.30 -2.20
CA GLY A 57 -12.25 1.71 -3.53
C GLY A 57 -12.73 0.73 -4.60
N TYR A 58 -12.52 -0.57 -4.37
CA TYR A 58 -13.06 -1.62 -5.24
C TYR A 58 -14.58 -1.54 -5.40
N LEU A 59 -15.31 -1.47 -4.27
CA LEU A 59 -16.79 -1.44 -4.28
C LEU A 59 -17.38 -0.21 -5.00
N ARG A 60 -16.65 0.90 -5.07
CA ARG A 60 -17.08 2.11 -5.79
C ARG A 60 -16.55 2.19 -7.23
N GLY A 61 -15.88 1.15 -7.73
CA GLY A 61 -15.25 1.14 -9.05
C GLY A 61 -14.03 2.06 -9.17
N GLY A 62 -13.41 2.43 -8.04
CA GLY A 62 -12.19 3.22 -7.99
C GLY A 62 -10.93 2.34 -7.89
N GLN A 63 -9.85 2.91 -7.36
CA GLN A 63 -8.58 2.19 -7.18
C GLN A 63 -8.63 1.14 -6.07
N TYR A 64 -8.02 -0.01 -6.36
CA TYR A 64 -7.71 -1.09 -5.43
C TYR A 64 -6.43 -1.81 -5.88
N ALA A 65 -5.84 -2.60 -5.00
CA ALA A 65 -4.64 -3.37 -5.32
C ALA A 65 -4.68 -4.79 -4.74
N VAL A 66 -4.07 -5.73 -5.45
CA VAL A 66 -3.60 -7.00 -4.89
C VAL A 66 -2.17 -6.78 -4.43
N ALA A 67 -1.89 -6.93 -3.14
CA ALA A 67 -0.60 -6.62 -2.55
C ALA A 67 0.07 -7.85 -1.95
N LEU A 68 1.21 -8.26 -2.52
CA LEU A 68 1.97 -9.43 -2.09
C LEU A 68 3.40 -9.02 -1.75
N ALA A 69 3.92 -9.47 -0.61
CA ALA A 69 5.32 -9.27 -0.25
C ALA A 69 5.93 -10.48 0.42
N LEU A 70 7.23 -10.69 0.20
CA LEU A 70 8.05 -11.67 0.90
C LEU A 70 8.88 -10.95 1.96
N ILE A 71 8.80 -11.42 3.20
CA ILE A 71 9.56 -10.91 4.33
C ILE A 71 10.55 -11.98 4.80
N GLU A 72 11.80 -11.56 4.99
CA GLU A 72 12.88 -12.38 5.55
C GLU A 72 13.54 -11.63 6.72
N ASN A 73 13.58 -12.28 7.89
CA ASN A 73 14.15 -11.73 9.13
C ASN A 73 13.64 -10.31 9.46
N GLY A 74 12.35 -10.05 9.20
CA GLY A 74 11.72 -8.75 9.43
C GLY A 74 11.97 -7.69 8.36
N ALA A 75 12.73 -8.01 7.30
CA ALA A 75 12.94 -7.13 6.16
C ALA A 75 12.12 -7.58 4.95
N VAL A 76 11.43 -6.65 4.28
CA VAL A 76 10.78 -6.94 3.00
C VAL A 76 11.87 -7.11 1.93
N VAL A 77 11.89 -8.27 1.26
CA VAL A 77 12.89 -8.62 0.24
C VAL A 77 12.34 -8.64 -1.19
N LEU A 78 11.04 -8.85 -1.34
CA LEU A 78 10.33 -8.81 -2.63
C LEU A 78 8.91 -8.25 -2.39
N GLY A 79 8.41 -7.44 -3.31
CA GLY A 79 7.05 -6.92 -3.29
C GLY A 79 6.45 -6.87 -4.69
N ALA A 80 5.13 -7.07 -4.77
CA ALA A 80 4.33 -6.94 -5.97
C ALA A 80 2.99 -6.25 -5.63
N LEU A 81 2.61 -5.29 -6.46
CA LEU A 81 1.30 -4.65 -6.47
C LEU A 81 0.67 -4.87 -7.84
N GLY A 82 -0.42 -5.65 -7.88
CA GLY A 82 -1.32 -5.67 -9.02
C GLY A 82 -2.35 -4.56 -8.84
N CYS A 83 -2.37 -3.57 -9.71
CA CYS A 83 -3.28 -2.43 -9.67
C CYS A 83 -4.16 -2.41 -10.92
N PRO A 84 -5.31 -3.10 -10.93
CA PRO A 84 -6.06 -3.37 -12.17
C PRO A 84 -6.64 -2.15 -12.85
N ASN A 85 -6.89 -1.08 -12.08
CA ASN A 85 -7.55 0.13 -12.58
C ASN A 85 -6.59 1.29 -12.85
N LEU A 86 -5.30 1.18 -12.49
CA LEU A 86 -4.32 2.25 -12.75
C LEU A 86 -4.06 2.40 -14.25
N GLY A 87 -3.82 3.64 -14.68
CA GLY A 87 -3.31 3.92 -16.02
C GLY A 87 -1.93 3.30 -16.25
N GLU A 88 -1.59 3.05 -17.51
CA GLU A 88 -0.37 2.31 -17.93
C GLU A 88 0.92 2.83 -17.28
N TYR A 89 1.00 4.15 -17.05
CA TYR A 89 2.15 4.83 -16.44
C TYR A 89 2.01 5.03 -14.93
N CYS A 90 1.25 4.17 -14.24
CA CYS A 90 0.83 4.35 -12.86
C CYS A 90 0.14 5.71 -12.63
N THR A 91 -0.72 6.13 -13.56
CA THR A 91 -1.51 7.36 -13.40
C THR A 91 -2.79 7.06 -12.63
N PRO A 92 -3.30 7.99 -11.79
CA PRO A 92 -4.30 7.70 -10.78
C PRO A 92 -5.73 7.49 -11.31
N GLU A 93 -5.98 7.74 -12.59
CA GLU A 93 -7.27 7.49 -13.25
C GLU A 93 -7.67 6.01 -13.09
N SER A 94 -8.97 5.75 -12.88
CA SER A 94 -9.50 4.41 -12.52
C SER A 94 -10.06 3.62 -13.71
N ASP A 95 -9.79 4.06 -14.93
CA ASP A 95 -10.22 3.44 -16.20
C ASP A 95 -9.04 2.89 -17.01
N GLY A 96 -7.87 2.75 -16.38
CA GLY A 96 -6.67 2.23 -17.00
C GLY A 96 -6.72 0.73 -17.28
N ALA A 97 -5.79 0.26 -18.12
CA ALA A 97 -5.65 -1.15 -18.46
C ALA A 97 -4.96 -1.99 -17.36
N GLY A 98 -4.56 -1.36 -16.26
CA GLY A 98 -3.94 -1.98 -15.10
C GLY A 98 -2.43 -2.10 -15.20
N VAL A 99 -1.77 -2.09 -14.04
CA VAL A 99 -0.32 -2.17 -13.91
C VAL A 99 0.06 -3.23 -12.88
N LEU A 100 1.12 -3.98 -13.17
CA LEU A 100 1.87 -4.77 -12.21
C LEU A 100 3.14 -4.02 -11.85
N ALA A 101 3.27 -3.56 -10.60
CA ALA A 101 4.50 -3.00 -10.06
C ALA A 101 5.20 -4.04 -9.19
N VAL A 102 6.51 -4.23 -9.37
CA VAL A 102 7.32 -5.20 -8.62
C VAL A 102 8.64 -4.59 -8.19
N ALA A 103 9.18 -5.07 -7.09
CA ALA A 103 10.50 -4.70 -6.63
C ALA A 103 11.17 -5.83 -5.87
N ARG A 104 12.49 -5.94 -6.02
CA ARG A 104 13.33 -6.81 -5.22
C ARG A 104 14.43 -5.96 -4.59
N ARG A 105 14.71 -6.22 -3.31
CA ARG A 105 15.68 -5.47 -2.52
C ARG A 105 17.04 -5.41 -3.25
N GLY A 106 17.53 -4.21 -3.55
CA GLY A 106 18.79 -3.95 -4.24
C GLY A 106 18.78 -4.16 -5.76
N GLU A 107 17.63 -4.46 -6.37
CA GLU A 107 17.49 -4.71 -7.81
C GLU A 107 16.55 -3.70 -8.51
N GLY A 108 16.06 -2.71 -7.77
CA GLY A 108 15.19 -1.66 -8.29
C GLY A 108 13.71 -2.04 -8.34
N ALA A 109 12.90 -1.04 -8.65
CA ALA A 109 11.46 -1.18 -8.84
C ALA A 109 11.10 -1.05 -10.32
N TRP A 110 10.11 -1.84 -10.74
CA TRP A 110 9.75 -2.01 -12.13
C TRP A 110 8.23 -2.09 -12.29
N ARG A 111 7.70 -1.70 -13.45
CA ARG A 111 6.29 -1.86 -13.81
C ARG A 111 6.12 -2.51 -15.18
N ALA A 112 5.02 -3.22 -15.37
CA ALA A 112 4.53 -3.67 -16.66
C ALA A 112 3.00 -3.55 -16.72
N PRO A 113 2.38 -3.43 -17.90
CA PRO A 113 0.92 -3.54 -18.04
C PRO A 113 0.42 -4.89 -17.49
N LEU A 114 -0.73 -4.90 -16.83
CA LEU A 114 -1.30 -6.13 -16.26
C LEU A 114 -1.84 -7.08 -17.33
N ASN A 115 -2.37 -6.53 -18.42
CA ASN A 115 -3.11 -7.25 -19.46
C ASN A 115 -2.37 -7.33 -20.80
N ALA A 116 -1.05 -7.08 -20.82
CA ALA A 116 -0.24 -7.19 -22.02
C ALA A 116 1.12 -7.81 -21.72
N ASP A 117 1.60 -8.63 -22.65
CA ASP A 117 2.97 -9.14 -22.61
C ASP A 117 3.92 -8.04 -23.11
N ALA A 118 4.38 -7.21 -22.19
CA ALA A 118 5.28 -6.10 -22.46
C ALA A 118 6.45 -6.10 -21.46
N PRO A 119 7.64 -5.63 -21.88
CA PRO A 119 8.80 -5.62 -21.02
C PRO A 119 8.59 -4.70 -19.81
N PHE A 120 9.17 -5.11 -18.67
CA PHE A 120 9.20 -4.27 -17.48
C PHE A 120 9.99 -2.98 -17.72
N GLN A 121 9.43 -1.86 -17.26
CA GLN A 121 10.03 -0.53 -17.30
C GLN A 121 10.37 -0.07 -15.88
N PRO A 122 11.50 0.62 -15.66
CA PRO A 122 11.89 1.04 -14.32
C PRO A 122 10.92 2.09 -13.77
N LEU A 123 10.66 2.00 -12.46
CA LEU A 123 9.98 3.02 -11.67
C LEU A 123 11.02 3.94 -11.04
N ARG A 124 10.73 5.24 -11.04
CA ARG A 124 11.53 6.26 -10.36
C ARG A 124 10.62 7.32 -9.79
N VAL A 125 10.87 7.69 -8.54
CA VAL A 125 10.20 8.82 -7.90
C VAL A 125 10.53 10.14 -8.59
N SER A 126 9.68 11.14 -8.36
CA SER A 126 9.88 12.52 -8.80
C SER A 126 11.15 13.13 -8.20
N ASP A 127 11.87 13.95 -8.97
CA ASP A 127 13.06 14.70 -8.53
C ASP A 127 12.72 16.02 -7.81
N CYS A 128 11.43 16.29 -7.57
CA CYS A 128 10.96 17.48 -6.88
C CYS A 128 11.61 17.61 -5.49
N ALA A 129 12.42 18.67 -5.31
CA ALA A 129 13.10 18.98 -4.06
C ALA A 129 12.55 20.22 -3.34
N ASN A 130 11.53 20.87 -3.90
CA ASN A 130 10.86 22.02 -3.29
C ASN A 130 9.48 21.62 -2.75
N PRO A 131 9.25 21.65 -1.42
CA PRO A 131 7.97 21.28 -0.83
C PRO A 131 6.78 22.06 -1.39
N ALA A 132 6.93 23.33 -1.74
CA ALA A 132 5.82 24.13 -2.27
C ALA A 132 5.30 23.67 -3.64
N GLN A 133 6.10 22.87 -4.37
CA GLN A 133 5.74 22.27 -5.66
C GLN A 133 5.26 20.82 -5.53
N ALA A 134 5.29 20.25 -4.32
CA ALA A 134 4.89 18.88 -4.07
C ALA A 134 3.38 18.69 -4.23
N ARG A 135 2.99 17.47 -4.59
CA ARG A 135 1.61 16.98 -4.55
C ARG A 135 1.51 15.80 -3.59
N THR A 136 0.44 15.78 -2.81
CA THR A 136 0.19 14.70 -1.86
C THR A 136 -0.78 13.65 -2.43
N LEU A 137 -0.61 12.41 -1.99
CA LEU A 137 -1.48 11.27 -2.28
C LEU A 137 -2.26 10.93 -1.00
N ARG A 138 -3.60 10.93 -1.09
CA ARG A 138 -4.49 10.75 0.08
C ARG A 138 -5.62 9.78 -0.22
N SER A 139 -6.07 9.03 0.78
CA SER A 139 -7.28 8.21 0.66
C SER A 139 -8.54 9.08 0.55
N TYR A 140 -9.59 8.59 -0.11
CA TYR A 140 -10.90 9.23 -0.06
C TYR A 140 -11.54 9.12 1.33
N GLU A 141 -11.24 8.02 2.02
CA GLU A 141 -11.74 7.72 3.35
C GLU A 141 -11.02 8.54 4.41
N SER A 142 -11.63 9.67 4.81
CA SER A 142 -11.12 10.52 5.88
C SER A 142 -11.03 9.82 7.23
N GLY A 143 -11.83 8.77 7.47
CA GLY A 143 -11.85 8.05 8.75
C GLY A 143 -10.58 7.27 9.08
N HIS A 144 -9.75 6.94 8.09
CA HIS A 144 -8.53 6.15 8.26
C HIS A 144 -7.28 7.01 8.54
N THR A 145 -7.43 8.34 8.58
CA THR A 145 -6.32 9.28 8.81
C THR A 145 -6.82 10.53 9.54
N ASN A 146 -5.93 11.46 9.86
CA ASN A 146 -6.29 12.77 10.37
C ASN A 146 -6.09 13.81 9.27
N THR A 147 -7.19 14.19 8.59
CA THR A 147 -7.16 15.13 7.47
C THR A 147 -6.71 16.53 7.90
N ASP A 148 -7.13 16.97 9.07
CA ASP A 148 -6.83 18.31 9.57
C ASP A 148 -5.33 18.46 9.87
N GLN A 149 -4.71 17.42 10.44
CA GLN A 149 -3.26 17.38 10.64
C GLN A 149 -2.51 17.34 9.31
N ILE A 150 -3.00 16.61 8.31
CA ILE A 150 -2.40 16.59 6.96
C ILE A 150 -2.48 17.99 6.32
N GLU A 151 -3.64 18.65 6.40
CA GLU A 151 -3.82 20.01 5.87
C GLU A 151 -2.91 21.01 6.58
N ALA A 152 -2.72 20.89 7.90
CA ALA A 152 -1.76 21.69 8.66
C ALA A 152 -0.30 21.43 8.22
N VAL A 153 0.07 20.18 7.95
CA VAL A 153 1.39 19.84 7.39
C VAL A 153 1.57 20.47 6.01
N CYS A 154 0.59 20.32 5.12
CA CYS A 154 0.62 20.91 3.78
C CYS A 154 0.77 22.43 3.81
N ALA A 155 -0.01 23.11 4.66
CA ALA A 155 0.06 24.56 4.83
C ALA A 155 1.45 25.02 5.31
N ARG A 156 2.07 24.28 6.24
CA ARG A 156 3.43 24.56 6.71
C ARG A 156 4.50 24.40 5.64
N LEU A 157 4.33 23.42 4.76
CA LEU A 157 5.23 23.16 3.64
C LEU A 157 4.98 24.08 2.44
N GLY A 158 3.93 24.90 2.49
CA GLY A 158 3.53 25.76 1.36
C GLY A 158 2.99 24.98 0.17
N ILE A 159 2.51 23.74 0.38
CA ILE A 159 1.92 22.91 -0.66
C ILE A 159 0.60 23.55 -1.10
N ALA A 160 0.57 24.04 -2.35
CA ALA A 160 -0.61 24.65 -2.94
C ALA A 160 -1.36 23.72 -3.90
N ALA A 161 -0.75 22.59 -4.30
CA ALA A 161 -1.38 21.64 -5.20
C ALA A 161 -2.48 20.85 -4.49
N GLU A 162 -3.61 20.67 -5.17
CA GLU A 162 -4.68 19.78 -4.69
C GLU A 162 -4.18 18.33 -4.56
N PRO A 163 -4.60 17.60 -3.51
CA PRO A 163 -4.19 16.22 -3.30
C PRO A 163 -4.81 15.30 -4.36
N VAL A 164 -4.04 14.28 -4.78
CA VAL A 164 -4.60 13.16 -5.54
C VAL A 164 -5.32 12.24 -4.56
N LEU A 165 -6.63 12.11 -4.73
CA LEU A 165 -7.45 11.22 -3.91
C LEU A 165 -7.51 9.83 -4.56
N MET A 166 -7.09 8.80 -3.83
CA MET A 166 -7.14 7.41 -4.26
C MET A 166 -6.98 6.43 -3.09
N ASP A 167 -7.65 5.28 -3.15
CA ASP A 167 -7.54 4.24 -2.13
C ASP A 167 -6.39 3.27 -2.44
N SER A 168 -6.13 2.35 -1.52
CA SER A 168 -5.14 1.27 -1.62
C SER A 168 -3.67 1.70 -1.70
N GLN A 169 -2.79 0.71 -1.71
CA GLN A 169 -1.37 0.75 -1.98
C GLN A 169 -1.07 1.12 -3.44
N ALA A 170 -2.06 1.23 -4.33
CA ALA A 170 -1.89 1.87 -5.63
C ALA A 170 -1.25 3.27 -5.50
N LYS A 171 -1.45 3.96 -4.37
CA LYS A 171 -0.74 5.20 -4.04
C LYS A 171 0.78 5.05 -4.07
N TYR A 172 1.32 3.94 -3.59
CA TYR A 172 2.76 3.68 -3.63
C TYR A 172 3.26 3.49 -5.05
N ALA A 173 2.47 2.83 -5.92
CA ALA A 173 2.83 2.70 -7.33
C ALA A 173 2.84 4.06 -8.06
N VAL A 174 1.87 4.93 -7.78
CA VAL A 174 1.83 6.31 -8.31
C VAL A 174 3.02 7.11 -7.80
N LEU A 175 3.32 7.06 -6.49
CA LEU A 175 4.47 7.74 -5.89
C LEU A 175 5.80 7.26 -6.47
N ALA A 176 5.96 5.93 -6.59
CA ALA A 176 7.13 5.28 -7.18
C ALA A 176 7.32 5.59 -8.67
N ALA A 177 6.25 5.99 -9.37
CA ALA A 177 6.31 6.45 -10.76
C ALA A 177 6.49 7.98 -10.90
N GLY A 178 6.61 8.70 -9.78
CA GLY A 178 6.74 10.16 -9.78
C GLY A 178 5.43 10.93 -9.99
N GLY A 179 4.27 10.29 -9.82
CA GLY A 179 2.95 10.92 -9.92
C GLY A 179 2.54 11.76 -8.70
N GLY A 180 3.43 11.90 -7.72
CA GLY A 180 3.30 12.72 -6.52
C GLY A 180 4.56 12.64 -5.67
N GLU A 181 4.58 13.32 -4.52
CA GLU A 181 5.79 13.48 -3.72
C GLU A 181 5.64 13.02 -2.28
N MET A 182 4.43 13.02 -1.72
CA MET A 182 4.21 12.69 -0.30
C MET A 182 2.91 11.91 -0.09
N LEU A 183 2.95 10.98 0.84
CA LEU A 183 1.81 10.22 1.33
C LEU A 183 1.84 10.19 2.85
N PHE A 184 0.71 10.51 3.46
CA PHE A 184 0.57 10.57 4.91
C PHE A 184 -0.51 9.61 5.39
N ARG A 185 -0.18 8.80 6.40
CA ARG A 185 -1.13 8.02 7.19
C ARG A 185 -0.98 8.44 8.65
N MET A 186 -1.66 9.54 8.99
CA MET A 186 -1.74 10.07 10.35
C MET A 186 -2.69 9.21 11.18
N LEU A 187 -2.54 9.23 12.50
CA LEU A 187 -3.46 8.50 13.37
C LEU A 187 -4.82 9.19 13.40
N SER A 188 -5.87 8.44 13.07
CA SER A 188 -7.25 8.92 13.20
C SER A 188 -7.55 9.26 14.65
N SER A 189 -8.23 10.39 14.90
CA SER A 189 -8.69 10.77 16.25
C SER A 189 -9.64 9.74 16.88
N LYS A 190 -10.27 8.90 16.06
CA LYS A 190 -11.15 7.80 16.50
C LYS A 190 -10.38 6.55 16.91
N ALA A 191 -9.11 6.44 16.55
CA ALA A 191 -8.28 5.26 16.81
C ALA A 191 -6.81 5.67 17.05
N PRO A 192 -6.50 6.37 18.15
CA PRO A 192 -5.16 6.90 18.43
C PRO A 192 -4.10 5.80 18.64
N ASP A 193 -4.51 4.62 19.10
CA ASP A 193 -3.61 3.47 19.32
C ASP A 193 -3.56 2.50 18.13
N TYR A 194 -4.12 2.89 16.97
CA TYR A 194 -4.18 2.02 15.81
C TYR A 194 -2.80 1.59 15.34
N LYS A 195 -2.65 0.30 15.08
CA LYS A 195 -1.44 -0.30 14.50
C LYS A 195 -1.74 -0.81 13.11
N GLU A 196 -0.99 -0.25 12.16
CA GLU A 196 -1.02 -0.64 10.75
C GLU A 196 -0.81 -2.13 10.58
N LYS A 197 -1.54 -2.72 9.65
CA LYS A 197 -1.33 -4.11 9.26
C LYS A 197 -0.11 -4.19 8.34
N ILE A 198 0.69 -5.26 8.47
CA ILE A 198 1.89 -5.40 7.64
C ILE A 198 1.57 -5.53 6.15
N TRP A 199 0.45 -6.19 5.82
CA TRP A 199 0.01 -6.36 4.43
C TRP A 199 -0.42 -5.06 3.76
N ASP A 200 -0.88 -4.06 4.53
CA ASP A 200 -1.22 -2.71 4.02
C ASP A 200 0.02 -1.89 3.59
N GLN A 201 1.23 -2.31 3.98
CA GLN A 201 2.45 -1.49 3.80
C GLN A 201 3.59 -2.23 3.11
N ALA A 202 3.75 -3.54 3.29
CA ALA A 202 4.98 -4.25 2.93
C ALA A 202 5.31 -4.17 1.43
N ALA A 203 4.33 -4.45 0.56
CA ALA A 203 4.54 -4.45 -0.90
C ALA A 203 4.83 -3.03 -1.42
N GLY A 204 4.03 -2.05 -1.01
CA GLY A 204 4.24 -0.65 -1.38
C GLY A 204 5.54 -0.05 -0.85
N ALA A 205 5.96 -0.42 0.37
CA ALA A 205 7.20 0.05 0.98
C ALA A 205 8.43 -0.31 0.14
N ILE A 206 8.60 -1.59 -0.20
CA ILE A 206 9.77 -2.01 -0.99
C ILE A 206 9.74 -1.45 -2.42
N ILE A 207 8.57 -1.35 -3.04
CA ILE A 207 8.42 -0.74 -4.38
C ILE A 207 8.85 0.73 -4.34
N LEU A 208 8.43 1.48 -3.33
CA LEU A 208 8.83 2.87 -3.20
C LEU A 208 10.32 3.04 -2.91
N GLU A 209 10.86 2.27 -1.96
CA GLU A 209 12.28 2.34 -1.58
C GLU A 209 13.19 2.04 -2.78
N GLU A 210 12.88 0.97 -3.53
CA GLU A 210 13.66 0.57 -4.70
C GLU A 210 13.46 1.50 -5.91
N ALA A 211 12.40 2.32 -5.93
CA ALA A 211 12.22 3.41 -6.90
C ALA A 211 12.98 4.70 -6.51
N GLY A 212 13.70 4.70 -5.38
CA GLY A 212 14.45 5.85 -4.86
C GLY A 212 13.69 6.71 -3.85
N GLY A 213 12.48 6.30 -3.46
CA GLY A 213 11.71 6.98 -2.42
C GLY A 213 12.12 6.60 -1.00
N LYS A 214 11.38 7.12 -0.02
CA LYS A 214 11.61 6.81 1.39
C LYS A 214 10.31 6.66 2.14
N ILE A 215 10.23 5.67 3.01
CA ILE A 215 9.09 5.39 3.88
C ILE A 215 9.55 5.16 5.31
N THR A 216 8.86 5.77 6.26
CA THR A 216 9.11 5.66 7.69
C THR A 216 7.78 5.76 8.44
N ASP A 217 7.82 5.62 9.76
CA ASP A 217 6.72 6.08 10.60
C ASP A 217 6.74 7.61 10.76
N LEU A 218 5.78 8.17 11.49
CA LEU A 218 5.65 9.63 11.67
C LEU A 218 6.82 10.27 12.44
N TRP A 219 7.71 9.47 13.03
CA TRP A 219 8.89 9.91 13.78
C TRP A 219 10.20 9.62 13.02
N GLY A 220 10.11 9.20 11.77
CA GLY A 220 11.27 8.92 10.92
C GLY A 220 11.92 7.55 11.18
N LYS A 221 11.31 6.69 11.99
CA LYS A 221 11.83 5.34 12.24
C LYS A 221 11.48 4.42 11.06
N PRO A 222 12.41 3.55 10.61
CA PRO A 222 12.09 2.51 9.64
C PRO A 222 10.91 1.63 10.10
N LEU A 223 10.12 1.14 9.15
CA LEU A 223 9.02 0.22 9.45
C LEU A 223 9.57 -1.15 9.87
N ASP A 224 9.11 -1.68 10.99
CA ASP A 224 9.54 -2.96 11.57
C ASP A 224 8.51 -4.06 11.29
N PHE A 225 8.79 -4.90 10.29
CA PHE A 225 7.94 -6.05 9.91
C PHE A 225 8.25 -7.33 10.70
N SER A 226 9.09 -7.28 11.75
CA SER A 226 9.48 -8.45 12.56
C SER A 226 8.52 -8.75 13.72
N ARG A 227 7.52 -7.90 13.97
CA ARG A 227 6.74 -7.89 15.22
C ARG A 227 5.33 -8.47 15.08
N GLY A 228 5.17 -9.46 14.19
CA GLY A 228 3.90 -10.13 13.95
C GLY A 228 3.08 -9.48 12.83
N ARG A 229 1.75 -9.51 12.95
CA ARG A 229 0.81 -9.10 11.89
C ARG A 229 0.58 -7.58 11.78
N THR A 230 1.18 -6.80 12.67
CA THR A 230 1.05 -5.34 12.69
C THR A 230 2.40 -4.67 12.85
N LEU A 231 2.51 -3.42 12.40
CA LEU A 231 3.65 -2.53 12.67
C LEU A 231 3.58 -2.00 14.11
N SER A 232 3.61 -2.91 15.09
CA SER A 232 3.41 -2.60 16.51
C SER A 232 4.48 -1.68 17.08
N ALA A 233 5.69 -1.70 16.52
CA ALA A 233 6.83 -0.86 16.91
C ALA A 233 6.91 0.48 16.15
N ASN A 234 5.87 0.82 15.38
CA ASN A 234 5.75 2.06 14.62
C ASN A 234 4.44 2.78 14.93
N THR A 235 4.37 4.06 14.54
CA THR A 235 3.19 4.92 14.74
C THR A 235 2.91 5.72 13.48
N GLY A 236 1.80 5.42 12.81
CA GLY A 236 1.46 5.98 11.51
C GLY A 236 2.49 5.63 10.43
N VAL A 237 2.32 6.22 9.24
CA VAL A 237 3.23 6.04 8.10
C VAL A 237 3.40 7.37 7.37
N PHE A 238 4.64 7.68 7.00
CA PHE A 238 4.97 8.76 6.10
C PHE A 238 5.86 8.24 4.98
N ALA A 239 5.45 8.49 3.74
CA ALA A 239 6.19 8.10 2.56
C ALA A 239 6.40 9.31 1.66
N SER A 240 7.55 9.38 0.98
CA SER A 240 7.84 10.45 0.05
C SER A 240 8.77 10.01 -1.08
N ASN A 241 9.03 10.93 -2.01
CA ASN A 241 10.06 10.79 -3.04
C ASN A 241 11.51 10.79 -2.51
N GLY A 242 11.73 10.68 -1.20
CA GLY A 242 13.06 10.73 -0.59
C GLY A 242 13.59 12.15 -0.40
N HIS A 243 13.61 12.96 -1.47
CA HIS A 243 14.10 14.35 -1.46
C HIS A 243 13.40 15.22 -0.42
N LEU A 244 12.08 15.08 -0.29
CA LEU A 244 11.28 15.89 0.63
C LEU A 244 11.02 15.22 1.98
N HIS A 245 11.65 14.06 2.25
CA HIS A 245 11.32 13.28 3.43
C HIS A 245 11.64 14.02 4.74
N GLN A 246 12.80 14.65 4.84
CA GLN A 246 13.15 15.37 6.06
C GLN A 246 12.24 16.58 6.31
N ALA A 247 11.98 17.37 5.26
CA ALA A 247 11.05 18.51 5.36
C ALA A 247 9.65 18.05 5.80
N GLY A 248 9.17 16.93 5.27
CA GLY A 248 7.90 16.32 5.70
C GLY A 248 7.90 15.92 7.17
N LEU A 249 8.95 15.25 7.66
CA LEU A 249 9.08 14.88 9.08
C LEU A 249 9.15 16.11 10.00
N ASP A 250 9.89 17.15 9.61
CA ASP A 250 9.99 18.39 10.39
C ASP A 250 8.61 19.07 10.52
N ALA A 251 7.83 19.08 9.43
CA ALA A 251 6.47 19.62 9.44
C ALA A 251 5.50 18.75 10.26
N ILE A 252 5.58 17.42 10.15
CA ILE A 252 4.80 16.48 10.97
C ILE A 252 5.09 16.72 12.46
N ALA A 253 6.37 16.77 12.85
CA ALA A 253 6.77 16.97 14.24
C ALA A 253 6.21 18.28 14.80
N ALA A 254 6.25 19.37 14.02
CA ALA A 254 5.70 20.66 14.43
C ALA A 254 4.17 20.65 14.62
N VAL A 255 3.44 19.86 13.82
CA VAL A 255 1.98 19.70 13.96
C VAL A 255 1.64 18.83 15.17
N LEU A 256 2.34 17.71 15.33
CA LEU A 256 2.09 16.79 16.46
C LEU A 256 2.46 17.40 17.82
N SER A 257 3.46 18.29 17.89
CA SER A 257 3.82 18.98 19.13
C SER A 257 2.82 20.06 19.58
N GLN A 258 1.85 20.42 18.73
CA GLN A 258 0.82 21.43 19.01
C GLN A 258 -0.51 20.83 19.47
N THR A 259 -0.60 19.50 19.51
CA THR A 259 -1.79 18.74 19.89
C THR A 259 -1.61 18.16 21.28
#